data_AF-A0A318CYZ5-F1
#
_entry.id   AF-A0A318CYZ5-F1
#
_cell.length_a   1.000
_cell.length_b   1.000
_cell.length_c   1.000
_cell.angle_alpha   90.00
_cell.angle_beta   90.00
_cell.angle_gamma   90.00
#
_symmetry.space_group_name_H-M   'P 1'
#
loop_
_entity.id
_entity.type
_entity.pdbx_description
1 polymer ?
#
loop_
_entity_poly.entity_id
_entity_poly.type
_entity_poly.pdbx_seq_one_letter_code
_entity_poly.pdbx_strand_id
1 'polypeptide(L)'
;MNTKIQDIMRKAVLIGQDAIFIDALRKMIIDKTNSLIVVNKAGKLVGEIQSFDLIKQVVPGYVVSDEIAAHFATEEIFKDACEAAKTVPIEKFMNKDPKTITLKSSLMEAVVIAMAHGQSRIPVVDEQHQPLGVLSRTELKQVIGKIVDIEESLTKETLVEPLIRKAGTVEPLTSFLLPVDGSEPGKRAVRFSGCLAAALADRVQAITLLRVLAGGYLKRHLADMAKVRVKGEIIESEIFKTSRQDHILKNIKPMLEEAEAELKKFGAKGPINQKIVDGVPAEQILQIAEEGAYSTIIMGRRGVSAVREVLLGSVSASLLHKPVHQSVYVTGVKVESLKADACPIPRILVPLDGSPHAVAAAREAAILAKCFGDAVAEVILLHVIDLARYAKREYTSQSQEDILNKAQQIFTDGGVSESKIVSMVEYGSPGEVILSTAKKKQTNLLVIGRRGRSAFQELFMGSVSREVVQRCTDATVGVVSGEKP
;
A
#
# COMPACT_ATOMS: atom_id res chain seq x y z
N MET A 1 18.23 21.77 27.67
CA MET A 1 17.24 21.08 28.53
C MET A 1 17.95 20.08 29.44
N ASN A 2 17.68 20.08 30.74
CA ASN A 2 18.29 19.13 31.70
C ASN A 2 17.28 18.03 32.09
N THR A 3 16.72 17.34 31.08
CA THR A 3 15.73 16.29 31.28
C THR A 3 16.40 15.04 31.87
N LYS A 4 15.94 14.58 33.03
CA LYS A 4 16.48 13.38 33.71
C LYS A 4 15.56 12.18 33.49
N ILE A 5 16.09 10.97 33.69
CA ILE A 5 15.34 9.71 33.55
C ILE A 5 14.09 9.69 34.45
N GLN A 6 14.22 10.20 35.68
CA GLN A 6 13.12 10.28 36.64
C GLN A 6 11.93 11.10 36.13
N ASP A 7 12.16 12.08 35.25
CA ASP A 7 11.14 13.02 34.78
C ASP A 7 10.30 12.42 33.65
N ILE A 8 10.77 11.33 33.04
CA ILE A 8 10.20 10.74 31.83
C ILE A 8 9.89 9.25 31.96
N MET A 9 10.34 8.57 33.02
CA MET A 9 9.98 7.17 33.23
C MET A 9 8.52 7.03 33.68
N ARG A 10 7.88 5.91 33.32
CA ARG A 10 6.56 5.53 33.83
C ARG A 10 6.69 4.49 34.93
N LYS A 11 5.66 4.38 35.77
CA LYS A 11 5.57 3.31 36.77
C LYS A 11 5.56 1.94 36.09
N ALA A 12 6.39 1.03 36.58
CA ALA A 12 6.44 -0.33 36.07
C ALA A 12 5.17 -1.10 36.45
N VAL A 13 4.66 -1.91 35.52
CA VAL A 13 3.62 -2.90 35.82
C VAL A 13 4.31 -4.22 36.15
N LEU A 14 4.16 -4.67 37.39
CA LEU A 14 4.88 -5.82 37.92
C LEU A 14 4.05 -7.11 37.79
N ILE A 15 4.75 -8.23 37.61
CA ILE A 15 4.21 -9.58 37.69
C ILE A 15 5.20 -10.50 38.42
N GLY A 16 4.71 -11.44 39.23
CA GLY A 16 5.56 -12.41 39.91
C GLY A 16 6.10 -13.48 38.95
N GLN A 17 7.34 -13.92 39.16
CA GLN A 17 8.01 -14.93 38.32
C GLN A 17 7.27 -16.27 38.19
N ASP A 18 6.45 -16.62 39.18
CA ASP A 18 5.70 -17.88 39.24
C ASP A 18 4.39 -17.83 38.40
N ALA A 19 4.13 -16.71 37.71
CA ALA A 19 2.90 -16.53 36.92
C ALA A 19 2.91 -17.34 35.61
N ILE A 20 1.72 -17.50 35.04
CA ILE A 20 1.51 -18.18 33.75
C ILE A 20 1.02 -17.21 32.67
N PHE A 21 1.00 -17.65 31.42
CA PHE A 21 0.60 -16.85 30.26
C PHE A 21 -0.70 -16.09 30.46
N ILE A 22 -1.74 -16.74 31.00
CA ILE A 22 -3.05 -16.10 31.19
C ILE A 22 -2.99 -14.95 32.21
N ASP A 23 -2.13 -15.04 33.23
CA ASP A 23 -1.93 -13.97 34.20
C ASP A 23 -1.24 -12.77 33.55
N ALA A 24 -0.20 -13.03 32.77
CA ALA A 24 0.50 -11.99 32.01
C ALA A 24 -0.42 -11.29 31.01
N LEU A 25 -1.18 -12.05 30.22
CA LEU A 25 -2.15 -11.50 29.28
C LEU A 25 -3.22 -10.67 29.99
N ARG A 26 -3.80 -11.18 31.07
CA ARG A 26 -4.80 -10.46 31.88
C ARG A 26 -4.23 -9.15 32.43
N LYS A 27 -3.02 -9.18 32.99
CA LYS A 27 -2.34 -7.99 33.53
C LYS A 27 -2.12 -6.94 32.44
N MET A 28 -1.62 -7.34 31.26
CA MET A 28 -1.40 -6.44 30.12
C MET A 28 -2.70 -5.78 29.63
N ILE A 29 -3.80 -6.53 29.54
CA ILE A 29 -5.11 -6.01 29.11
C ILE A 29 -5.67 -5.00 30.12
N ILE A 30 -5.68 -5.36 31.41
CA ILE A 30 -6.24 -4.51 32.49
C ILE A 30 -5.45 -3.21 32.61
N ASP A 31 -4.11 -3.32 32.69
CA ASP A 31 -3.23 -2.16 32.89
C ASP A 31 -2.92 -1.42 31.58
N LYS A 32 -3.47 -1.88 30.45
CA LYS A 32 -3.28 -1.31 29.10
C LYS A 32 -1.79 -1.10 28.77
N THR A 33 -0.97 -2.11 29.06
CA THR A 33 0.48 -2.09 28.84
C THR A 33 0.91 -3.21 27.89
N ASN A 34 1.98 -2.97 27.14
CA ASN A 34 2.59 -3.95 26.24
C ASN A 34 3.88 -4.56 26.82
N SER A 35 4.27 -4.21 28.04
CA SER A 35 5.29 -4.98 28.76
C SER A 35 5.00 -5.07 30.25
N LEU A 36 5.53 -6.14 30.85
CA LEU A 36 5.50 -6.43 32.27
C LEU A 36 6.92 -6.65 32.77
N ILE A 37 7.17 -6.16 33.97
CA ILE A 37 8.42 -6.40 34.69
C ILE A 37 8.22 -7.59 35.62
N VAL A 38 9.05 -8.62 35.43
CA VAL A 38 8.97 -9.86 36.21
C VAL A 38 9.85 -9.72 37.44
N VAL A 39 9.26 -9.97 38.61
CA VAL A 39 9.95 -9.88 39.90
C VAL A 39 9.90 -11.19 40.66
N ASN A 40 10.94 -11.46 41.45
CA ASN A 40 10.93 -12.57 42.41
C ASN A 40 10.18 -12.19 43.70
N LYS A 41 10.11 -13.14 44.65
CA LYS A 41 9.43 -12.93 45.95
C LYS A 41 10.04 -11.81 46.80
N ALA A 42 11.28 -11.41 46.53
CA ALA A 42 11.96 -10.29 47.19
C ALA A 42 11.78 -8.96 46.42
N GLY A 43 10.93 -8.92 45.39
CA GLY A 43 10.67 -7.73 44.57
C GLY A 43 11.75 -7.40 43.52
N LYS A 44 12.85 -8.15 43.48
CA LYS A 44 13.96 -7.88 42.54
C LYS A 44 13.56 -8.26 41.12
N LEU A 45 14.02 -7.45 40.16
CA LEU A 45 13.90 -7.76 38.74
C LEU A 45 14.57 -9.10 38.42
N VAL A 46 13.84 -9.98 37.74
CA VAL A 46 14.34 -11.28 37.23
C VAL A 46 13.98 -11.53 35.77
N GLY A 47 13.21 -10.64 35.15
CA GLY A 47 12.92 -10.72 33.73
C GLY A 47 11.96 -9.64 33.23
N GLU A 48 11.71 -9.67 31.93
CA GLU A 48 10.74 -8.82 31.23
C GLU A 48 9.91 -9.67 30.27
N ILE A 49 8.63 -9.35 30.14
CA ILE A 49 7.74 -9.92 29.12
C ILE A 49 7.16 -8.78 28.28
N GLN A 50 7.24 -8.90 26.97
CA GLN A 50 6.61 -7.99 26.02
C GLN A 50 5.40 -8.65 25.36
N SER A 51 4.48 -7.86 24.83
CA SER A 51 3.32 -8.38 24.09
C SER A 51 3.73 -9.27 22.91
N PHE A 52 4.89 -8.99 22.30
CA PHE A 52 5.46 -9.82 21.26
C PHE A 52 5.81 -11.24 21.73
N ASP A 53 6.25 -11.40 22.98
CA ASP A 53 6.54 -12.72 23.55
C ASP A 53 5.26 -13.54 23.72
N LEU A 54 4.14 -12.90 24.09
CA LEU A 54 2.83 -13.54 24.16
C LEU A 54 2.33 -13.98 22.78
N ILE A 55 2.47 -13.11 21.76
CA ILE A 55 2.11 -13.44 20.38
C ILE A 55 2.94 -14.63 19.90
N LYS A 56 4.24 -14.64 20.19
CA LYS A 56 5.12 -15.74 19.81
C LYS A 56 4.71 -17.09 20.43
N GLN A 57 4.11 -17.10 21.63
CA GLN A 57 3.61 -18.35 22.24
C GLN A 57 2.40 -18.95 21.53
N VAL A 58 1.59 -18.14 20.85
CA VAL A 58 0.37 -18.60 20.15
C VAL A 58 0.59 -18.80 18.65
N VAL A 59 1.78 -18.50 18.14
CA VAL A 59 2.15 -18.78 16.74
C VAL A 59 2.76 -20.18 16.65
N PRO A 60 2.17 -21.11 15.88
CA PRO A 60 2.72 -22.45 15.70
C PRO A 60 4.14 -22.40 15.11
N GLY A 61 5.04 -23.27 15.60
CA GLY A 61 6.46 -23.23 15.25
C GLY A 61 6.79 -23.34 13.76
N TYR A 62 5.91 -23.93 12.94
CA TYR A 62 6.06 -24.03 11.49
C TYR A 62 5.67 -22.74 10.74
N VAL A 63 4.97 -21.79 11.38
CA VAL A 63 4.55 -20.50 10.81
C VAL A 63 5.60 -19.41 11.02
N VAL A 64 6.43 -19.54 12.06
CA VAL A 64 7.39 -18.50 12.51
C VAL A 64 8.43 -18.12 11.44
N SER A 65 8.64 -18.95 10.42
CA SER A 65 9.64 -18.72 9.36
C SER A 65 9.07 -18.70 7.93
N ASP A 66 7.75 -18.81 7.74
CA ASP A 66 7.14 -18.92 6.41
C ASP A 66 5.77 -18.20 6.32
N GLU A 67 5.74 -17.04 5.66
CA GLU A 67 4.52 -16.26 5.41
C GLU A 67 3.50 -17.03 4.56
N ILE A 68 3.94 -18.04 3.79
CA ILE A 68 3.10 -18.91 2.97
C ILE A 68 2.38 -19.92 3.88
N ALA A 69 3.05 -20.45 4.90
CA ALA A 69 2.44 -21.38 5.87
C ALA A 69 1.30 -20.72 6.66
N ALA A 70 1.34 -19.40 6.88
CA ALA A 70 0.27 -18.65 7.53
C ALA A 70 -1.05 -18.69 6.75
N HIS A 71 -1.03 -18.87 5.42
CA HIS A 71 -2.24 -18.95 4.60
C HIS A 71 -3.01 -20.27 4.78
N PHE A 72 -2.37 -21.26 5.40
CA PHE A 72 -2.97 -22.55 5.73
C PHE A 72 -3.36 -22.66 7.21
N ALA A 73 -3.07 -21.63 8.01
CA ALA A 73 -3.51 -21.56 9.40
C ALA A 73 -4.97 -21.10 9.46
N THR A 74 -5.84 -21.93 10.04
CA THR A 74 -7.26 -21.62 10.24
C THR A 74 -7.48 -20.90 11.58
N GLU A 75 -8.65 -20.27 11.75
CA GLU A 75 -9.06 -19.69 13.03
C GLU A 75 -9.10 -20.74 14.17
N GLU A 76 -9.42 -21.99 13.83
CA GLU A 76 -9.43 -23.11 14.76
C GLU A 76 -8.03 -23.44 15.29
N ILE A 77 -7.01 -23.48 14.41
CA ILE A 77 -5.61 -23.68 14.81
C ILE A 77 -5.13 -22.56 15.73
N PHE A 78 -5.51 -21.31 15.45
CA PHE A 78 -5.19 -20.19 16.31
C PHE A 78 -5.86 -20.29 17.69
N LYS A 79 -7.12 -20.73 17.73
CA LYS A 79 -7.86 -20.95 18.97
C LYS A 79 -7.23 -22.05 19.82
N ASP A 80 -6.87 -23.18 19.21
CA ASP A 80 -6.20 -24.29 19.90
C ASP A 80 -4.83 -23.87 20.46
N ALA A 81 -4.06 -23.09 19.69
CA ALA A 81 -2.80 -22.53 20.15
C ALA A 81 -2.99 -21.57 21.35
N CYS A 82 -4.04 -20.74 21.33
CA CYS A 82 -4.38 -19.88 22.46
C CYS A 82 -4.76 -20.69 23.71
N GLU A 83 -5.55 -21.77 23.55
CA GLU A 83 -5.92 -22.66 24.65
C GLU A 83 -4.70 -23.35 25.27
N ALA A 84 -3.80 -23.88 24.42
CA ALA A 84 -2.58 -24.53 24.86
C ALA A 84 -1.62 -23.56 25.58
N ALA A 85 -1.58 -22.29 25.17
CA ALA A 85 -0.69 -21.30 25.75
C ALA A 85 -1.09 -20.89 27.19
N LYS A 86 -2.38 -21.01 27.58
CA LYS A 86 -2.92 -20.48 28.85
C LYS A 86 -2.11 -20.81 30.09
N THR A 87 -1.62 -22.06 30.17
CA THR A 87 -0.94 -22.61 31.35
C THR A 87 0.58 -22.57 31.25
N VAL A 88 1.14 -22.03 30.15
CA VAL A 88 2.59 -21.95 29.95
C VAL A 88 3.19 -20.99 31.00
N PRO A 89 4.15 -21.44 31.82
CA PRO A 89 4.84 -20.56 32.78
C PRO A 89 5.61 -19.46 32.06
N ILE A 90 5.51 -18.23 32.58
CA ILE A 90 6.17 -17.07 31.96
C ILE A 90 7.69 -17.24 31.90
N GLU A 91 8.27 -17.96 32.86
CA GLU A 91 9.71 -18.23 32.92
C GLU A 91 10.24 -18.90 31.64
N LYS A 92 9.40 -19.66 30.93
CA LYS A 92 9.80 -20.37 29.70
C LYS A 92 10.02 -19.44 28.52
N PHE A 93 9.45 -18.24 28.53
CA PHE A 93 9.47 -17.33 27.38
C PHE A 93 9.80 -15.88 27.71
N MET A 94 9.91 -15.51 28.98
CA MET A 94 10.37 -14.17 29.37
C MET A 94 11.83 -13.93 28.97
N ASN A 95 12.18 -12.66 28.72
CA ASN A 95 13.56 -12.26 28.65
C ASN A 95 14.16 -12.27 30.07
N LYS A 96 15.13 -13.16 30.33
CA LYS A 96 15.77 -13.32 31.64
C LYS A 96 16.93 -12.34 31.90
N ASP A 97 17.43 -11.66 30.88
CA ASP A 97 18.50 -10.65 31.01
C ASP A 97 18.08 -9.34 30.32
N PRO A 98 17.02 -8.66 30.81
CA PRO A 98 16.66 -7.35 30.29
C PRO A 98 17.76 -6.34 30.65
N LYS A 99 18.24 -5.56 29.68
CA LYS A 99 19.15 -4.46 30.00
C LYS A 99 18.39 -3.39 30.75
N THR A 100 19.02 -2.86 31.80
CA THR A 100 18.42 -1.91 32.74
C THR A 100 19.21 -0.62 32.75
N ILE A 101 18.56 0.43 33.24
CA ILE A 101 19.19 1.72 33.55
C ILE A 101 18.86 2.13 34.98
N THR A 102 19.59 3.10 35.52
CA THR A 102 19.31 3.70 36.83
C THR A 102 18.86 5.15 36.66
N LEU A 103 18.40 5.78 37.75
CA LEU A 103 18.10 7.22 37.74
C LEU A 103 19.33 8.10 37.44
N LYS A 104 20.54 7.56 37.60
CA LYS A 104 21.82 8.24 37.31
C LYS A 104 22.27 8.05 35.86
N SER A 105 21.66 7.13 35.12
CA SER A 105 22.01 6.85 33.71
C SER A 105 21.70 8.03 32.81
N SER A 106 22.48 8.18 31.74
CA SER A 106 22.26 9.25 30.76
C SER A 106 21.13 8.89 29.79
N LEU A 107 20.49 9.91 29.20
CA LEU A 107 19.52 9.68 28.11
C LEU A 107 20.16 8.96 26.91
N MET A 108 21.44 9.25 26.64
CA MET A 108 22.17 8.62 25.54
C MET A 108 22.36 7.13 25.77
N GLU A 109 22.67 6.72 27.00
CA GLU A 109 22.74 5.32 27.40
C GLU A 109 21.40 4.61 27.19
N ALA A 110 20.29 5.24 27.58
CA ALA A 110 18.96 4.72 27.30
C ALA A 110 18.66 4.57 25.79
N VAL A 111 19.08 5.54 24.97
CA VAL A 111 18.94 5.46 23.50
C VAL A 111 19.75 4.31 22.91
N VAL A 112 21.00 4.14 23.34
CA VAL A 112 21.87 3.04 22.90
C VAL A 112 21.26 1.69 23.24
N ILE A 113 20.74 1.51 24.47
CA ILE A 113 20.06 0.28 24.88
C ILE A 113 18.83 0.02 24.01
N ALA A 114 18.01 1.06 23.77
CA ALA A 114 16.80 0.95 22.94
C ALA A 114 17.10 0.56 21.48
N MET A 115 18.27 0.94 20.95
CA MET A 115 18.72 0.63 19.59
C MET A 115 19.40 -0.74 19.49
N ALA A 116 20.42 -0.98 20.30
CA ALA A 116 21.32 -2.14 20.17
C ALA A 116 20.65 -3.46 20.57
N HIS A 117 19.70 -3.41 21.51
CA HIS A 117 19.09 -4.62 22.09
C HIS A 117 17.63 -4.82 21.69
N GLY A 118 17.08 -3.98 20.80
CA GLY A 118 15.70 -4.09 20.34
C GLY A 118 14.63 -3.92 21.43
N GLN A 119 15.03 -3.59 22.67
CA GLN A 119 14.11 -3.42 23.80
C GLN A 119 13.28 -2.14 23.59
N SER A 120 11.97 -2.33 23.45
CA SER A 120 11.03 -1.21 23.27
C SER A 120 10.73 -0.47 24.59
N ARG A 121 11.05 -1.11 25.71
CA ARG A 121 10.85 -0.66 27.09
C ARG A 121 12.06 -1.10 27.92
N ILE A 122 12.64 -0.18 28.67
CA ILE A 122 13.87 -0.39 29.46
C ILE A 122 13.48 -0.29 30.94
N PRO A 123 13.67 -1.35 31.74
CA PRO A 123 13.44 -1.27 33.18
C PRO A 123 14.41 -0.27 33.83
N VAL A 124 13.86 0.61 34.66
CA VAL A 124 14.61 1.53 35.51
C VAL A 124 14.67 0.93 36.91
N VAL A 125 15.86 0.70 37.43
CA VAL A 125 16.08 0.03 38.73
C VAL A 125 16.86 0.91 39.70
N ASP A 126 16.73 0.62 40.99
CA ASP A 126 17.58 1.19 42.03
C ASP A 126 18.90 0.41 42.20
N GLU A 127 19.72 0.81 43.18
CA GLU A 127 21.00 0.17 43.49
C GLU A 127 20.84 -1.27 44.03
N GLN A 128 19.63 -1.63 44.49
CA GLN A 128 19.27 -2.96 44.99
C GLN A 128 18.61 -3.84 43.92
N HIS A 129 18.54 -3.36 42.67
CA HIS A 129 17.92 -4.00 41.52
C HIS A 129 16.38 -4.18 41.64
N GLN A 130 15.74 -3.31 42.42
CA GLN A 130 14.28 -3.21 42.50
C GLN A 130 13.77 -2.32 41.36
N PRO A 131 12.69 -2.71 40.66
CA PRO A 131 12.11 -1.88 39.61
C PRO A 131 11.48 -0.61 40.17
N LEU A 132 11.98 0.55 39.73
CA LEU A 132 11.40 1.87 39.99
C LEU A 132 10.38 2.26 38.91
N GLY A 133 10.67 1.89 37.66
CA GLY A 133 9.89 2.31 36.51
C GLY A 133 10.31 1.65 35.21
N VAL A 134 9.77 2.16 34.12
CA VAL A 134 10.10 1.75 32.75
C VAL A 134 10.20 2.99 31.89
N LEU A 135 11.25 3.04 31.07
CA LEU A 135 11.43 4.06 30.05
C LEU A 135 11.15 3.45 28.67
N SER A 136 10.22 4.00 27.88
CA SER A 136 9.92 3.48 26.55
C SER A 136 10.42 4.39 25.43
N ARG A 137 10.44 3.84 24.20
CA ARG A 137 10.69 4.63 22.98
C ARG A 137 9.73 5.80 22.82
N THR A 138 8.52 5.74 23.41
CA THR A 138 7.55 6.85 23.35
C THR A 138 8.07 8.06 24.11
N GLU A 139 8.58 7.87 25.34
CA GLU A 139 9.09 8.98 26.13
C GLU A 139 10.42 9.49 25.58
N LEU A 140 11.29 8.60 25.08
CA LEU A 140 12.49 9.02 24.34
C LEU A 140 12.14 9.87 23.11
N LYS A 141 11.11 9.45 22.33
CA LYS A 141 10.60 10.21 21.18
C LYS A 141 10.08 11.59 21.59
N GLN A 142 9.36 11.69 22.71
CA GLN A 142 8.88 12.98 23.22
C GLN A 142 10.04 13.90 23.63
N VAL A 143 11.08 13.35 24.26
CA VAL A 143 12.29 14.11 24.60
C VAL A 143 13.00 14.60 23.34
N ILE A 144 13.15 13.75 22.32
CA ILE A 144 13.71 14.15 21.02
C ILE A 144 12.88 15.27 20.41
N GLY A 145 11.56 15.13 20.39
CA GLY A 145 10.64 16.16 19.90
C GLY A 145 10.81 17.50 20.61
N LYS A 146 10.92 17.49 21.94
CA LYS A 146 11.18 18.70 22.73
C LYS A 146 12.56 19.32 22.46
N ILE A 147 13.58 18.51 22.18
CA ILE A 147 14.93 19.00 21.87
C ILE A 147 14.99 19.66 20.50
N VAL A 148 14.19 19.19 19.55
CA VAL A 148 14.11 19.73 18.18
C VAL A 148 12.92 20.68 17.98
N ASP A 149 12.40 21.26 19.08
CA ASP A 149 11.34 22.26 19.11
C ASP A 149 10.02 21.86 18.41
N ILE A 150 9.64 20.58 18.50
CA ILE A 150 8.30 20.11 18.11
C ILE A 150 7.34 20.37 19.28
N GLU A 151 6.51 21.42 19.16
CA GLU A 151 5.48 21.74 20.15
C GLU A 151 4.40 20.64 20.24
N GLU A 152 4.02 20.28 21.47
CA GLU A 152 2.96 19.30 21.78
C GLU A 152 1.53 19.82 21.41
N SER A 153 1.43 21.08 20.97
CA SER A 153 0.20 21.77 20.54
C SER A 153 -0.36 21.30 19.19
N LEU A 154 0.35 20.39 18.52
CA LEU A 154 -0.15 19.75 17.33
C LEU A 154 -1.27 18.76 17.69
N THR A 155 -2.50 19.25 17.77
CA THR A 155 -3.68 18.37 17.68
C THR A 155 -3.56 17.49 16.45
N LYS A 156 -4.13 16.27 16.47
CA LYS A 156 -4.18 15.41 15.28
C LYS A 156 -4.69 16.16 14.04
N GLU A 157 -5.52 17.17 14.22
CA GLU A 157 -5.98 18.08 13.16
C GLU A 157 -4.84 18.94 12.60
N THR A 158 -3.98 19.52 13.44
CA THR A 158 -2.91 20.44 13.02
C THR A 158 -1.68 19.75 12.38
N LEU A 159 -1.46 18.46 12.61
CA LEU A 159 -0.43 17.68 11.88
C LEU A 159 -0.93 17.10 10.56
N VAL A 160 -2.25 16.89 10.46
CA VAL A 160 -2.89 16.31 9.30
C VAL A 160 -3.23 17.40 8.27
N GLU A 161 -3.55 18.63 8.70
CA GLU A 161 -3.91 19.72 7.80
C GLU A 161 -2.77 20.29 6.91
N PRO A 162 -1.54 20.56 7.38
CA PRO A 162 -0.51 21.20 6.54
C PRO A 162 0.07 20.27 5.48
N LEU A 163 0.09 18.94 5.75
CA LEU A 163 0.51 17.94 4.77
C LEU A 163 -0.61 17.62 3.76
N ILE A 164 -1.88 17.75 4.16
CA ILE A 164 -3.02 17.59 3.25
C ILE A 164 -3.25 18.84 2.39
N ARG A 165 -3.01 20.06 2.90
CA ARG A 165 -3.27 21.31 2.18
C ARG A 165 -2.37 21.59 0.98
N LYS A 166 -1.26 20.86 0.79
CA LYS A 166 -0.43 20.98 -0.43
C LYS A 166 -0.92 20.14 -1.61
N ALA A 167 -1.85 19.21 -1.40
CA ALA A 167 -2.54 18.54 -2.48
C ALA A 167 -3.78 19.35 -2.85
N GLY A 168 -3.58 20.42 -3.63
CA GLY A 168 -4.66 20.84 -4.54
C GLY A 168 -5.16 19.61 -5.30
N THR A 169 -6.43 19.58 -5.68
CA THR A 169 -6.98 18.49 -6.51
C THR A 169 -6.06 18.30 -7.71
N VAL A 170 -5.28 17.22 -7.71
CA VAL A 170 -4.37 16.93 -8.82
C VAL A 170 -5.27 16.62 -10.01
N GLU A 171 -5.22 17.48 -11.01
CA GLU A 171 -6.07 17.33 -12.18
C GLU A 171 -5.77 15.97 -12.84
N PRO A 172 -6.80 15.18 -13.20
CA PRO A 172 -6.59 13.84 -13.72
C PRO A 172 -5.79 13.86 -15.02
N LEU A 173 -4.97 12.83 -15.19
CA LEU A 173 -4.19 12.57 -16.39
C LEU A 173 -3.19 13.68 -16.77
N THR A 174 -2.56 14.31 -15.78
CA THR A 174 -1.57 15.38 -15.96
C THR A 174 -0.13 14.95 -15.70
N SER A 175 0.08 13.89 -14.91
CA SER A 175 1.42 13.36 -14.61
C SER A 175 1.39 11.86 -14.31
N PHE A 176 2.26 11.10 -14.97
CA PHE A 176 2.22 9.64 -14.95
C PHE A 176 3.42 9.05 -14.19
N LEU A 177 3.13 8.14 -13.26
CA LEU A 177 4.13 7.29 -12.62
C LEU A 177 4.01 5.86 -13.16
N LEU A 178 5.10 5.35 -13.74
CA LEU A 178 5.15 4.02 -14.37
C LEU A 178 6.15 3.13 -13.62
N PRO A 179 5.68 2.26 -12.72
CA PRO A 179 6.52 1.21 -12.14
C PRO A 179 6.89 0.20 -13.24
N VAL A 180 8.19 0.07 -13.53
CA VAL A 180 8.69 -0.81 -14.59
C VAL A 180 9.68 -1.85 -14.06
N ASP A 181 9.58 -3.06 -14.59
CA ASP A 181 10.41 -4.19 -14.22
C ASP A 181 10.99 -5.01 -15.37
N GLY A 182 10.80 -4.52 -16.60
CA GLY A 182 11.25 -5.18 -17.83
C GLY A 182 10.38 -6.39 -18.23
N SER A 183 9.37 -6.74 -17.43
CA SER A 183 8.42 -7.81 -17.78
C SER A 183 7.51 -7.39 -18.94
N GLU A 184 6.98 -8.36 -19.69
CA GLU A 184 5.99 -8.08 -20.75
C GLU A 184 4.78 -7.26 -20.26
N PRO A 185 4.20 -7.52 -19.08
CA PRO A 185 3.21 -6.62 -18.49
C PRO A 185 3.71 -5.18 -18.26
N GLY A 186 4.95 -5.01 -17.82
CA GLY A 186 5.58 -3.70 -17.69
C GLY A 186 5.69 -3.00 -19.05
N LYS A 187 6.09 -3.71 -20.10
CA LYS A 187 6.13 -3.19 -21.47
C LYS A 187 4.73 -2.79 -21.97
N ARG A 188 3.68 -3.56 -21.66
CA ARG A 188 2.30 -3.15 -21.96
C ARG A 188 1.94 -1.83 -21.28
N ALA A 189 2.33 -1.62 -20.03
CA ALA A 189 2.13 -0.35 -19.32
C ALA A 189 2.85 0.81 -20.02
N VAL A 190 4.08 0.59 -20.47
CA VAL A 190 4.87 1.57 -21.23
C VAL A 190 4.18 1.93 -22.55
N ARG A 191 3.78 0.94 -23.36
CA ARG A 191 3.09 1.16 -24.65
C ARG A 191 1.78 1.92 -24.47
N PHE A 192 0.94 1.49 -23.52
CA PHE A 192 -0.31 2.16 -23.20
C PHE A 192 -0.09 3.62 -22.79
N SER A 193 0.91 3.87 -21.94
CA SER A 193 1.24 5.22 -21.47
C SER A 193 1.74 6.12 -22.59
N GLY A 194 2.53 5.58 -23.53
CA GLY A 194 2.97 6.32 -24.71
C GLY A 194 1.78 6.81 -25.55
N CYS A 195 0.82 5.92 -25.84
CA CYS A 195 -0.40 6.30 -26.54
C CYS A 195 -1.26 7.32 -25.78
N LEU A 196 -1.42 7.15 -24.46
CA LEU A 196 -2.16 8.11 -23.65
C LEU A 196 -1.50 9.49 -23.71
N ALA A 197 -0.19 9.55 -23.49
CA ALA A 197 0.56 10.81 -23.54
C ALA A 197 0.52 11.45 -24.93
N ALA A 198 0.54 10.66 -26.00
CA ALA A 198 0.41 11.16 -27.37
C ALA A 198 -0.96 11.85 -27.60
N ALA A 199 -2.05 11.22 -27.15
CA ALA A 199 -3.40 11.77 -27.31
C ALA A 199 -3.70 12.95 -26.37
N LEU A 200 -3.16 12.91 -25.15
CA LEU A 200 -3.35 13.95 -24.14
C LEU A 200 -2.43 15.17 -24.38
N ALA A 201 -1.39 15.02 -25.21
CA ALA A 201 -0.48 16.07 -25.64
C ALA A 201 -0.02 16.97 -24.47
N ASP A 202 -0.29 18.27 -24.55
CA ASP A 202 0.15 19.30 -23.59
C ASP A 202 -0.44 19.12 -22.18
N ARG A 203 -1.46 18.27 -22.02
CA ARG A 203 -2.03 17.94 -20.70
C ARG A 203 -1.04 17.15 -19.85
N VAL A 204 -0.25 16.27 -20.45
CA VAL A 204 0.71 15.43 -19.72
C VAL A 204 2.02 16.19 -19.54
N GLN A 205 2.22 16.69 -18.33
CA GLN A 205 3.37 17.50 -17.94
C GLN A 205 4.65 16.68 -17.77
N ALA A 206 4.54 15.43 -17.31
CA ALA A 206 5.67 14.53 -17.14
C ALA A 206 5.25 13.06 -17.08
N ILE A 207 6.14 12.19 -17.54
CA ILE A 207 6.09 10.74 -17.33
C ILE A 207 7.34 10.33 -16.55
N THR A 208 7.19 9.56 -15.49
CA THR A 208 8.33 9.06 -14.70
C THR A 208 8.34 7.54 -14.71
N LEU A 209 9.42 6.97 -15.25
CA LEU A 209 9.74 5.56 -15.17
C LEU A 209 10.39 5.27 -13.80
N LEU A 210 9.73 4.45 -12.98
CA LEU A 210 10.17 4.11 -11.64
C LEU A 210 10.63 2.65 -11.57
N ARG A 211 11.89 2.45 -11.19
CA ARG A 211 12.43 1.13 -10.82
C ARG A 211 12.64 1.08 -9.31
N VAL A 212 11.93 0.17 -8.63
CA VAL A 212 12.19 -0.14 -7.22
C VAL A 212 13.06 -1.39 -7.10
N LEU A 213 14.20 -1.25 -6.44
CA LEU A 213 15.12 -2.34 -6.12
C LEU A 213 14.70 -2.94 -4.79
N ALA A 214 14.08 -4.12 -4.86
CA ALA A 214 13.74 -4.88 -3.67
C ALA A 214 15.03 -5.37 -2.99
N GLY A 215 15.20 -5.10 -1.70
CA GLY A 215 16.38 -5.54 -0.91
C GLY A 215 16.65 -7.05 -0.96
N GLY A 216 15.67 -7.85 -1.41
CA GLY A 216 15.80 -9.28 -1.67
C GLY A 216 16.72 -9.66 -2.85
N TYR A 217 16.98 -8.79 -3.82
CA TYR A 217 17.95 -9.07 -4.89
C TYR A 217 19.38 -9.04 -4.34
N LEU A 218 19.71 -7.99 -3.58
CA LEU A 218 20.95 -7.91 -2.82
C LEU A 218 21.04 -9.08 -1.83
N LYS A 219 20.04 -9.31 -0.95
CA LYS A 219 20.09 -10.45 -0.01
C LYS A 219 20.31 -11.82 -0.65
N ARG A 220 19.70 -12.12 -1.81
CA ARG A 220 19.83 -13.42 -2.50
C ARG A 220 21.18 -13.62 -3.18
N HIS A 221 21.77 -12.58 -3.76
CA HIS A 221 23.14 -12.65 -4.29
C HIS A 221 24.21 -12.49 -3.20
N LEU A 222 23.82 -12.10 -1.99
CA LEU A 222 24.70 -12.01 -0.81
C LEU A 222 24.79 -13.31 -0.02
N ALA A 223 23.84 -14.25 -0.15
CA ALA A 223 23.90 -15.54 0.54
C ALA A 223 25.19 -16.32 0.19
N ASP A 224 25.66 -16.20 -1.06
CA ASP A 224 26.87 -16.86 -1.53
C ASP A 224 28.17 -16.10 -1.15
N MET A 225 28.11 -14.78 -0.93
CA MET A 225 29.28 -13.94 -0.64
C MET A 225 29.47 -13.61 0.85
N ALA A 226 28.46 -13.82 1.69
CA ALA A 226 28.48 -13.57 3.14
C ALA A 226 29.31 -14.59 3.96
N LYS A 227 30.31 -15.26 3.35
CA LYS A 227 31.27 -16.11 4.08
C LYS A 227 32.43 -15.34 4.71
N VAL A 228 32.61 -14.04 4.42
CA VAL A 228 33.69 -13.24 5.03
C VAL A 228 33.11 -12.35 6.12
N ARG A 229 33.01 -12.90 7.34
CA ARG A 229 32.76 -12.14 8.56
C ARG A 229 34.05 -11.42 8.98
N VAL A 230 34.06 -10.08 8.95
CA VAL A 230 35.02 -9.28 9.72
C VAL A 230 34.24 -8.44 10.71
N LYS A 231 34.45 -8.72 12.02
CA LYS A 231 34.13 -7.88 13.18
C LYS A 231 32.84 -7.02 13.11
N GLY A 232 31.67 -7.63 12.97
CA GLY A 232 30.41 -7.07 13.50
C GLY A 232 29.85 -5.79 12.88
N GLU A 233 30.56 -5.13 11.96
CA GLU A 233 30.05 -4.02 11.16
C GLU A 233 29.68 -4.52 9.77
N ILE A 234 28.44 -4.28 9.33
CA ILE A 234 28.11 -4.33 7.91
C ILE A 234 28.74 -3.08 7.30
N ILE A 235 30.02 -3.19 6.97
CA ILE A 235 30.65 -2.22 6.09
C ILE A 235 29.95 -2.39 4.74
N GLU A 236 29.26 -1.36 4.25
CA GLU A 236 28.99 -1.24 2.80
C GLU A 236 30.35 -1.16 2.12
N SER A 237 31.03 -2.31 1.96
CA SER A 237 32.34 -2.37 1.32
C SER A 237 32.24 -1.75 -0.06
N GLU A 238 33.32 -1.15 -0.56
CA GLU A 238 33.36 -0.57 -1.90
C GLU A 238 32.90 -1.58 -2.98
N ILE A 239 33.06 -2.88 -2.73
CA ILE A 239 32.56 -3.97 -3.58
C ILE A 239 31.02 -3.94 -3.70
N PHE A 240 30.28 -3.60 -2.64
CA PHE A 240 28.81 -3.46 -2.67
C PHE A 240 28.37 -2.26 -3.51
N LYS A 241 29.05 -1.12 -3.37
CA LYS A 241 28.76 0.09 -4.15
C LYS A 241 29.04 -0.17 -5.63
N THR A 242 30.18 -0.80 -5.94
CA THR A 242 30.57 -1.16 -7.30
C THR A 242 29.63 -2.21 -7.90
N SER A 243 29.25 -3.26 -7.18
CA SER A 243 28.33 -4.31 -7.68
C SER A 243 26.91 -3.78 -7.92
N ARG A 244 26.38 -2.92 -7.03
CA ARG A 244 25.10 -2.25 -7.22
C ARG A 244 25.14 -1.32 -8.42
N GLN A 245 26.17 -0.50 -8.51
CA GLN A 245 26.36 0.45 -9.61
C GLN A 245 26.51 -0.29 -10.94
N ASP A 246 27.22 -1.42 -10.96
CA ASP A 246 27.31 -2.32 -12.11
C ASP A 246 25.96 -2.90 -12.50
N HIS A 247 25.15 -3.39 -11.54
CA HIS A 247 23.82 -3.91 -11.85
C HIS A 247 22.91 -2.82 -12.42
N ILE A 248 22.98 -1.60 -11.87
CA ILE A 248 22.25 -0.44 -12.38
C ILE A 248 22.67 -0.12 -13.81
N LEU A 249 23.98 0.02 -14.06
CA LEU A 249 24.49 0.41 -15.37
C LEU A 249 24.30 -0.67 -16.43
N LYS A 250 24.45 -1.95 -16.09
CA LYS A 250 24.42 -3.07 -17.04
C LYS A 250 23.01 -3.62 -17.29
N ASN A 251 22.10 -3.54 -16.32
CA ASN A 251 20.78 -4.17 -16.43
C ASN A 251 19.61 -3.19 -16.34
N ILE A 252 19.63 -2.29 -15.36
CA ILE A 252 18.47 -1.42 -15.09
C ILE A 252 18.42 -0.25 -16.06
N LYS A 253 19.55 0.43 -16.27
CA LYS A 253 19.62 1.60 -17.15
C LYS A 253 19.26 1.26 -18.60
N PRO A 254 19.78 0.17 -19.22
CA PRO A 254 19.36 -0.22 -20.57
C PRO A 254 17.86 -0.53 -20.66
N MET A 255 17.29 -1.19 -19.66
CA MET A 255 15.84 -1.45 -19.59
C MET A 255 15.02 -0.16 -19.48
N LEU A 256 15.48 0.83 -18.72
CA LEU A 256 14.82 2.14 -18.62
C LEU A 256 14.95 2.95 -19.91
N GLU A 257 16.10 2.89 -20.57
CA GLU A 257 16.32 3.50 -21.89
C GLU A 257 15.44 2.85 -22.97
N GLU A 258 15.28 1.53 -22.95
CA GLU A 258 14.35 0.81 -23.82
C GLU A 258 12.90 1.26 -23.58
N ALA A 259 12.48 1.36 -22.31
CA ALA A 259 11.15 1.83 -21.96
C ALA A 259 10.90 3.28 -22.37
N GLU A 260 11.89 4.17 -22.21
CA GLU A 260 11.82 5.56 -22.68
C GLU A 260 11.74 5.63 -24.22
N ALA A 261 12.51 4.79 -24.92
CA ALA A 261 12.43 4.69 -26.38
C ALA A 261 11.05 4.18 -26.84
N GLU A 262 10.48 3.19 -26.15
CA GLU A 262 9.10 2.74 -26.41
C GLU A 262 8.08 3.86 -26.15
N LEU A 263 8.18 4.63 -25.06
CA LEU A 263 7.27 5.79 -24.83
C LEU A 263 7.29 6.77 -26.01
N LYS A 264 8.50 7.14 -26.47
CA LYS A 264 8.67 8.05 -27.62
C LYS A 264 8.15 7.44 -28.92
N LYS A 265 8.40 6.15 -29.15
CA LYS A 265 7.89 5.40 -30.31
C LYS A 265 6.36 5.42 -30.38
N PHE A 266 5.70 5.33 -29.23
CA PHE A 266 4.23 5.40 -29.13
C PHE A 266 3.69 6.85 -29.00
N GLY A 267 4.55 7.85 -29.22
CA GLY A 267 4.15 9.23 -29.45
C GLY A 267 4.24 10.17 -28.24
N ALA A 268 4.81 9.75 -27.11
CA ALA A 268 5.06 10.66 -25.99
C ALA A 268 6.09 11.74 -26.38
N LYS A 269 5.70 13.01 -26.23
CA LYS A 269 6.54 14.18 -26.55
C LYS A 269 7.04 14.96 -25.32
N GLY A 270 6.36 14.80 -24.18
CA GLY A 270 6.68 15.51 -22.94
C GLY A 270 7.93 14.96 -22.22
N PRO A 271 8.33 15.60 -21.11
CA PRO A 271 9.44 15.15 -20.27
C PRO A 271 9.27 13.70 -19.79
N ILE A 272 10.30 12.88 -20.01
CA ILE A 272 10.38 11.52 -19.48
C ILE A 272 11.53 11.48 -18.48
N ASN A 273 11.20 11.20 -17.22
CA ASN A 273 12.17 11.08 -16.13
C ASN A 273 12.39 9.62 -15.78
N GLN A 274 13.59 9.31 -15.29
CA GLN A 274 13.92 7.98 -14.75
C GLN A 274 14.26 8.10 -13.27
N LYS A 275 13.64 7.26 -12.43
CA LYS A 275 13.90 7.22 -10.98
C LYS A 275 14.17 5.79 -10.54
N ILE A 276 15.29 5.58 -9.86
CA ILE A 276 15.68 4.29 -9.27
C ILE A 276 15.74 4.47 -7.76
N VAL A 277 14.99 3.66 -7.01
CA VAL A 277 14.94 3.71 -5.55
C VAL A 277 15.06 2.32 -4.94
N ASP A 278 15.55 2.25 -3.71
CA ASP A 278 15.62 1.01 -2.94
C ASP A 278 14.41 0.91 -2.00
N GLY A 279 13.87 -0.29 -1.80
CA GLY A 279 12.82 -0.53 -0.80
C GLY A 279 11.76 -1.54 -1.21
N VAL A 280 10.62 -1.52 -0.52
CA VAL A 280 9.46 -2.36 -0.82
C VAL A 280 8.69 -1.72 -1.98
N PRO A 281 8.48 -2.41 -3.12
CA PRO A 281 7.91 -1.81 -4.33
C PRO A 281 6.60 -1.05 -4.12
N ALA A 282 5.60 -1.66 -3.49
CA ALA A 282 4.30 -1.01 -3.30
C ALA A 282 4.38 0.24 -2.40
N GLU A 283 5.25 0.24 -1.40
CA GLU A 283 5.43 1.39 -0.50
C GLU A 283 6.12 2.54 -1.21
N GLN A 284 7.21 2.24 -1.91
CA GLN A 284 7.95 3.24 -2.68
C GLN A 284 7.12 3.85 -3.81
N ILE A 285 6.30 3.04 -4.50
CA ILE A 285 5.40 3.54 -5.55
C ILE A 285 4.39 4.53 -4.96
N LEU A 286 3.74 4.21 -3.83
CA LEU A 286 2.76 5.11 -3.22
C LEU A 286 3.40 6.38 -2.68
N GLN A 287 4.52 6.24 -1.97
CA GLN A 287 5.24 7.37 -1.43
C GLN A 287 5.65 8.35 -2.53
N ILE A 288 6.24 7.84 -3.62
CA ILE A 288 6.67 8.67 -4.75
C ILE A 288 5.48 9.27 -5.50
N ALA A 289 4.39 8.50 -5.65
CA ALA A 289 3.16 9.00 -6.28
C ALA A 289 2.58 10.21 -5.51
N GLU A 290 2.62 10.16 -4.18
CA GLU A 290 2.13 11.23 -3.32
C GLU A 290 3.09 12.42 -3.25
N GLU A 291 4.37 12.18 -2.95
CA GLU A 291 5.40 13.23 -2.85
C GLU A 291 5.59 14.00 -4.17
N GLY A 292 5.50 13.30 -5.30
CA GLY A 292 5.61 13.89 -6.63
C GLY A 292 4.30 14.44 -7.20
N ALA A 293 3.21 14.41 -6.43
CA ALA A 293 1.87 14.82 -6.87
C ALA A 293 1.47 14.22 -8.22
N TYR A 294 1.78 12.94 -8.44
CA TYR A 294 1.40 12.25 -9.67
C TYR A 294 -0.13 12.14 -9.74
N SER A 295 -0.73 12.36 -10.91
CA SER A 295 -2.17 12.17 -11.09
C SER A 295 -2.53 10.69 -11.28
N THR A 296 -1.62 9.94 -11.91
CA THR A 296 -1.94 8.62 -12.45
C THR A 296 -0.77 7.64 -12.27
N ILE A 297 -1.08 6.44 -11.79
CA ILE A 297 -0.15 5.31 -11.74
C ILE A 297 -0.55 4.32 -12.84
N ILE A 298 0.36 3.97 -13.74
CA ILE A 298 0.10 3.02 -14.83
C ILE A 298 1.02 1.82 -14.68
N MET A 299 0.46 0.62 -14.58
CA MET A 299 1.22 -0.58 -14.32
C MET A 299 0.71 -1.83 -15.04
N GLY A 300 1.60 -2.81 -15.19
CA GLY A 300 1.28 -4.12 -15.71
C GLY A 300 0.59 -5.02 -14.68
N ARG A 301 -0.06 -6.08 -15.16
CA ARG A 301 -0.51 -7.23 -14.35
C ARG A 301 0.56 -8.30 -14.36
N ARG A 302 1.03 -8.76 -13.18
CA ARG A 302 2.10 -9.77 -13.07
C ARG A 302 1.87 -10.96 -14.02
N GLY A 303 2.94 -11.36 -14.71
CA GLY A 303 3.06 -12.67 -15.35
C GLY A 303 3.89 -13.59 -14.45
N VAL A 304 3.36 -14.76 -14.12
CA VAL A 304 4.17 -15.91 -13.71
C VAL A 304 3.73 -17.05 -14.62
N SER A 305 4.70 -17.62 -15.32
CA SER A 305 4.61 -18.79 -16.21
C SER A 305 3.38 -19.68 -16.00
N ALA A 306 2.60 -19.87 -17.07
CA ALA A 306 1.77 -21.05 -17.34
C ALA A 306 0.80 -21.56 -16.25
N VAL A 307 0.34 -20.71 -15.31
CA VAL A 307 -0.81 -21.06 -14.46
C VAL A 307 -1.98 -20.17 -14.84
N ARG A 308 -3.08 -20.81 -15.22
CA ARG A 308 -4.29 -20.26 -15.87
C ARG A 308 -5.15 -19.34 -14.98
N GLU A 309 -4.60 -18.83 -13.89
CA GLU A 309 -5.33 -18.01 -12.92
C GLU A 309 -4.70 -16.63 -12.76
N VAL A 310 -5.52 -15.63 -13.00
CA VAL A 310 -5.20 -14.21 -13.09
C VAL A 310 -5.00 -13.65 -11.68
N LEU A 311 -3.81 -13.83 -11.12
CA LEU A 311 -3.44 -13.20 -9.86
C LEU A 311 -2.87 -11.80 -10.14
N LEU A 312 -3.49 -10.77 -9.55
CA LEU A 312 -2.83 -9.48 -9.41
C LEU A 312 -1.46 -9.71 -8.76
N GLY A 313 -0.41 -9.10 -9.31
CA GLY A 313 0.90 -9.14 -8.68
C GLY A 313 0.83 -8.60 -7.25
N SER A 314 1.71 -9.07 -6.37
CA SER A 314 1.76 -8.61 -4.97
C SER A 314 1.86 -7.09 -4.86
N VAL A 315 2.53 -6.43 -5.81
CA VAL A 315 2.62 -4.96 -5.91
C VAL A 315 1.27 -4.36 -6.30
N SER A 316 0.70 -4.78 -7.44
CA SER A 316 -0.59 -4.26 -7.91
C SER A 316 -1.71 -4.48 -6.88
N ALA A 317 -1.76 -5.67 -6.26
CA ALA A 317 -2.70 -5.97 -5.19
C ALA A 317 -2.47 -5.05 -3.98
N SER A 318 -1.22 -4.91 -3.51
CA SER A 318 -0.90 -4.03 -2.38
C SER A 318 -1.29 -2.57 -2.63
N LEU A 319 -1.06 -2.06 -3.86
CA LEU A 319 -1.45 -0.70 -4.23
C LEU A 319 -2.96 -0.51 -4.18
N LEU A 320 -3.74 -1.49 -4.66
CA LEU A 320 -5.19 -1.38 -4.65
C LEU A 320 -5.82 -1.58 -3.27
N HIS A 321 -5.09 -2.19 -2.33
CA HIS A 321 -5.53 -2.40 -0.94
C HIS A 321 -5.10 -1.28 0.03
N LYS A 322 -4.10 -0.47 -0.32
CA LYS A 322 -3.67 0.70 0.46
C LYS A 322 -4.43 1.97 0.02
N PRO A 323 -4.53 3.01 0.86
CA PRO A 323 -5.03 4.31 0.44
C PRO A 323 -4.25 4.81 -0.78
N VAL A 324 -4.94 5.11 -1.88
CA VAL A 324 -4.36 5.72 -3.09
C VAL A 324 -5.29 6.84 -3.50
N HIS A 325 -4.72 8.00 -3.80
CA HIS A 325 -5.46 9.17 -4.26
C HIS A 325 -5.36 9.34 -5.79
N GLN A 326 -4.39 8.69 -6.40
CA GLN A 326 -4.19 8.66 -7.84
C GLN A 326 -5.17 7.71 -8.53
N SER A 327 -5.42 7.96 -9.81
CA SER A 327 -6.04 6.97 -10.69
C SER A 327 -5.02 5.88 -11.01
N VAL A 328 -5.43 4.62 -10.88
CA VAL A 328 -4.55 3.46 -11.12
C VAL A 328 -5.01 2.70 -12.35
N TYR A 329 -4.16 2.64 -13.38
CA TYR A 329 -4.43 1.89 -14.60
C TYR A 329 -3.64 0.57 -14.57
N VAL A 330 -4.37 -0.55 -14.67
CA VAL A 330 -3.80 -1.89 -14.81
C VAL A 330 -4.00 -2.34 -16.25
N THR A 331 -2.91 -2.45 -17.02
CA THR A 331 -3.00 -2.72 -18.45
C THR A 331 -3.41 -4.15 -18.77
N GLY A 332 -4.38 -4.29 -19.67
CA GLY A 332 -4.88 -5.57 -20.17
C GLY A 332 -4.03 -6.16 -21.30
N VAL A 333 -4.31 -7.42 -21.67
CA VAL A 333 -3.55 -8.13 -22.71
C VAL A 333 -3.79 -7.60 -24.12
N LYS A 334 -4.90 -6.90 -24.38
CA LYS A 334 -5.17 -6.28 -25.70
C LYS A 334 -4.14 -5.22 -26.08
N VAL A 335 -3.40 -4.68 -25.12
CA VAL A 335 -2.31 -3.72 -25.38
C VAL A 335 -1.07 -4.40 -25.98
N GLU A 336 -0.91 -5.71 -25.80
CA GLU A 336 0.29 -6.43 -26.26
C GLU A 336 0.49 -6.36 -27.77
N SER A 337 -0.61 -6.47 -28.52
CA SER A 337 -0.64 -6.42 -29.99
C SER A 337 -0.90 -5.01 -30.53
N LEU A 338 -0.83 -3.97 -29.70
CA LEU A 338 -1.10 -2.60 -30.09
C LEU A 338 0.02 -2.06 -31.00
N LYS A 339 -0.37 -1.52 -32.15
CA LYS A 339 0.53 -0.78 -33.05
C LYS A 339 0.71 0.66 -32.57
N ALA A 340 1.83 1.29 -32.89
CA ALA A 340 2.18 2.63 -32.38
C ALA A 340 1.17 3.72 -32.76
N ASP A 341 0.50 3.57 -33.89
CA ASP A 341 -0.51 4.47 -34.45
C ASP A 341 -1.95 4.07 -34.07
N ALA A 342 -2.14 2.94 -33.37
CA ALA A 342 -3.46 2.46 -33.02
C ALA A 342 -3.99 3.09 -31.73
N CYS A 343 -5.31 3.36 -31.70
CA CYS A 343 -5.99 3.74 -30.48
C CYS A 343 -5.95 2.57 -29.47
N PRO A 344 -5.44 2.75 -28.25
CA PRO A 344 -5.50 1.73 -27.21
C PRO A 344 -6.91 1.58 -26.60
N ILE A 345 -7.82 2.53 -26.85
CA ILE A 345 -9.10 2.64 -26.16
C ILE A 345 -10.32 2.83 -27.08
N PRO A 346 -10.42 2.18 -28.26
CA PRO A 346 -11.49 2.45 -29.23
C PRO A 346 -12.90 2.18 -28.69
N ARG A 347 -13.01 1.35 -27.64
CA ARG A 347 -14.26 1.14 -26.88
C ARG A 347 -14.02 1.30 -25.39
N ILE A 348 -14.75 2.22 -24.77
CA ILE A 348 -14.64 2.55 -23.35
C ILE A 348 -15.92 2.06 -22.65
N LEU A 349 -15.78 1.33 -21.54
CA LEU A 349 -16.88 0.96 -20.66
C LEU A 349 -16.75 1.72 -19.35
N VAL A 350 -17.82 2.38 -18.92
CA VAL A 350 -17.89 3.13 -17.66
C VAL A 350 -19.06 2.61 -16.83
N PRO A 351 -18.80 1.73 -15.85
CA PRO A 351 -19.81 1.32 -14.89
C PRO A 351 -20.14 2.45 -13.91
N LEU A 352 -21.44 2.68 -13.69
CA LEU A 352 -21.96 3.81 -12.93
C LEU A 352 -22.91 3.31 -11.85
N ASP A 353 -22.64 3.69 -10.61
CA ASP A 353 -23.56 3.52 -9.47
C ASP A 353 -24.00 4.88 -8.90
N GLY A 354 -23.65 5.98 -9.58
CA GLY A 354 -23.93 7.35 -9.15
C GLY A 354 -23.25 7.77 -7.86
N SER A 355 -22.21 7.06 -7.40
CA SER A 355 -21.31 7.52 -6.33
C SER A 355 -20.36 8.63 -6.84
N PRO A 356 -19.76 9.45 -5.97
CA PRO A 356 -18.76 10.44 -6.37
C PRO A 356 -17.59 9.85 -7.14
N HIS A 357 -17.17 8.62 -6.81
CA HIS A 357 -16.07 7.93 -7.49
C HIS A 357 -16.47 7.47 -8.90
N ALA A 358 -17.73 7.05 -9.09
CA ALA A 358 -18.25 6.74 -10.43
C ALA A 358 -18.38 7.99 -11.30
N VAL A 359 -18.76 9.13 -10.71
CA VAL A 359 -18.77 10.43 -11.40
C VAL A 359 -17.36 10.86 -11.80
N ALA A 360 -16.37 10.72 -10.91
CA ALA A 360 -14.97 10.97 -11.23
C ALA A 360 -14.47 10.06 -12.37
N ALA A 361 -14.83 8.77 -12.34
CA ALA A 361 -14.52 7.83 -13.42
C ALA A 361 -15.13 8.27 -14.76
N ALA A 362 -16.37 8.76 -14.77
CA ALA A 362 -17.00 9.31 -15.97
C ALA A 362 -16.27 10.55 -16.50
N ARG A 363 -15.85 11.48 -15.62
CA ARG A 363 -15.07 12.67 -16.00
C ARG A 363 -13.73 12.30 -16.62
N GLU A 364 -12.98 11.39 -16.01
CA GLU A 364 -11.67 10.95 -16.53
C GLU A 364 -11.83 10.21 -17.87
N ALA A 365 -12.86 9.37 -18.00
CA ALA A 365 -13.19 8.71 -19.26
C ALA A 365 -13.63 9.70 -20.36
N ALA A 366 -14.35 10.77 -20.02
CA ALA A 366 -14.74 11.82 -20.96
C ALA A 366 -13.53 12.59 -21.50
N ILE A 367 -12.56 12.92 -20.63
CA ILE A 367 -11.28 13.53 -21.03
C ILE A 367 -10.57 12.63 -22.05
N LEU A 368 -10.44 11.33 -21.75
CA LEU A 368 -9.81 10.37 -22.66
C LEU A 368 -10.58 10.28 -23.99
N ALA A 369 -11.90 10.14 -23.94
CA ALA A 369 -12.74 10.05 -25.14
C ALA A 369 -12.59 11.30 -26.02
N LYS A 370 -12.54 12.49 -25.42
CA LYS A 370 -12.33 13.75 -26.14
C LYS A 370 -10.96 13.82 -26.79
N CYS A 371 -9.90 13.52 -26.05
CA CYS A 371 -8.52 13.62 -26.52
C CYS A 371 -8.21 12.62 -27.65
N PHE A 372 -8.79 11.42 -27.61
CA PHE A 372 -8.67 10.44 -28.68
C PHE A 372 -9.63 10.69 -29.87
N GLY A 373 -10.66 11.52 -29.70
CA GLY A 373 -11.53 11.99 -30.77
C GLY A 373 -12.18 10.85 -31.58
N ASP A 374 -11.92 10.81 -32.88
CA ASP A 374 -12.48 9.81 -33.80
C ASP A 374 -11.88 8.42 -33.67
N ALA A 375 -10.76 8.30 -32.97
CA ALA A 375 -10.17 7.02 -32.65
C ALA A 375 -10.99 6.25 -31.59
N VAL A 376 -11.91 6.93 -30.87
CA VAL A 376 -12.91 6.29 -30.02
C VAL A 376 -14.18 6.04 -30.83
N ALA A 377 -14.51 4.77 -31.00
CA ALA A 377 -15.70 4.32 -31.72
C ALA A 377 -16.95 4.36 -30.82
N GLU A 378 -16.83 3.98 -29.55
CA GLU A 378 -17.98 3.84 -28.65
C GLU A 378 -17.60 4.07 -27.17
N VAL A 379 -18.45 4.80 -26.46
CA VAL A 379 -18.45 4.96 -25.00
C VAL A 379 -19.71 4.31 -24.46
N ILE A 380 -19.56 3.32 -23.60
CA ILE A 380 -20.67 2.55 -23.03
C ILE A 380 -20.84 2.95 -21.57
N LEU A 381 -21.94 3.60 -21.25
CA LEU A 381 -22.33 3.96 -19.89
C LEU A 381 -23.23 2.85 -19.34
N LEU A 382 -22.77 2.14 -18.31
CA LEU A 382 -23.46 0.97 -17.79
C LEU A 382 -23.92 1.21 -16.35
N HIS A 383 -25.24 1.20 -16.12
CA HIS A 383 -25.80 1.10 -14.78
C HIS A 383 -26.26 -0.34 -14.52
N VAL A 384 -25.79 -0.94 -13.42
CA VAL A 384 -26.23 -2.29 -13.03
C VAL A 384 -27.13 -2.20 -11.80
N ILE A 385 -28.34 -2.72 -11.93
CA ILE A 385 -29.29 -2.86 -10.84
C ILE A 385 -28.99 -4.18 -10.11
N ASP A 386 -28.43 -4.04 -8.92
CA ASP A 386 -28.19 -5.15 -8.02
C ASP A 386 -29.54 -5.73 -7.53
N LEU A 387 -29.87 -6.92 -8.02
CA LEU A 387 -31.10 -7.64 -7.68
C LEU A 387 -31.20 -7.96 -6.18
N ALA A 388 -30.07 -8.24 -5.52
CA ALA A 388 -30.06 -8.55 -4.08
C ALA A 388 -30.44 -7.33 -3.24
N ARG A 389 -30.02 -6.13 -3.66
CA ARG A 389 -30.43 -4.86 -3.04
C ARG A 389 -31.83 -4.44 -3.41
N TYR A 390 -32.23 -4.73 -4.66
CA TYR A 390 -33.56 -4.39 -5.16
C TYR A 390 -34.64 -5.15 -4.38
N ALA A 391 -34.43 -6.44 -4.14
CA ALA A 391 -35.31 -7.27 -3.32
C ALA A 391 -35.45 -6.77 -1.87
N LYS A 392 -34.41 -6.11 -1.33
CA LYS A 392 -34.39 -5.55 0.04
C LYS A 392 -34.97 -4.13 0.16
N ARG A 393 -35.44 -3.52 -0.94
CA ARG A 393 -35.95 -2.13 -0.99
C ARG A 393 -34.93 -1.07 -0.50
N GLU A 394 -33.64 -1.35 -0.59
CA GLU A 394 -32.56 -0.46 -0.12
C GLU A 394 -32.17 0.64 -1.15
N TYR A 395 -32.98 0.87 -2.19
CA TYR A 395 -32.67 1.90 -3.19
C TYR A 395 -33.08 3.30 -2.72
N THR A 396 -32.09 4.18 -2.64
CA THR A 396 -32.26 5.63 -2.43
C THR A 396 -32.97 6.30 -3.61
N SER A 397 -33.65 7.41 -3.34
CA SER A 397 -34.55 8.22 -4.19
C SER A 397 -34.01 8.79 -5.51
N GLN A 398 -32.78 8.46 -5.92
CA GLN A 398 -32.22 8.95 -7.19
C GLN A 398 -32.69 8.06 -8.32
N SER A 399 -33.30 8.64 -9.36
CA SER A 399 -33.82 7.84 -10.47
C SER A 399 -32.66 7.20 -11.24
N GLN A 400 -32.84 5.97 -11.74
CA GLN A 400 -31.82 5.27 -12.54
C GLN A 400 -31.44 6.09 -13.78
N GLU A 401 -32.44 6.76 -14.36
CA GLU A 401 -32.28 7.69 -15.47
C GLU A 401 -31.39 8.88 -15.08
N ASP A 402 -31.47 9.39 -13.85
CA ASP A 402 -30.62 10.50 -13.40
C ASP A 402 -29.14 10.13 -13.41
N ILE A 403 -28.79 8.88 -13.09
CA ILE A 403 -27.37 8.45 -13.05
C ILE A 403 -26.79 8.44 -14.45
N LEU A 404 -27.49 7.84 -15.41
CA LEU A 404 -27.03 7.74 -16.80
C LEU A 404 -27.08 9.09 -17.49
N ASN A 405 -28.13 9.89 -17.29
CA ASN A 405 -28.27 11.22 -17.87
C ASN A 405 -27.15 12.16 -17.39
N LYS A 406 -26.84 12.15 -16.08
CA LYS A 406 -25.72 12.94 -15.54
C LYS A 406 -24.38 12.50 -16.14
N ALA A 407 -24.16 11.19 -16.30
CA ALA A 407 -22.94 10.70 -16.93
C ALA A 407 -22.87 11.10 -18.41
N GLN A 408 -23.94 10.91 -19.19
CA GLN A 408 -24.01 11.36 -20.58
C GLN A 408 -23.76 12.86 -20.73
N GLN A 409 -24.29 13.66 -19.80
CA GLN A 409 -24.02 15.10 -19.74
C GLN A 409 -22.54 15.40 -19.52
N ILE A 410 -21.85 14.70 -18.61
CA ILE A 410 -20.40 14.85 -18.40
C ILE A 410 -19.60 14.63 -19.71
N PHE A 411 -19.98 13.63 -20.51
CA PHE A 411 -19.32 13.35 -21.78
C PHE A 411 -19.61 14.40 -22.86
N THR A 412 -20.87 14.81 -22.98
CA THR A 412 -21.29 15.81 -23.98
C THR A 412 -20.73 17.20 -23.65
N ASP A 413 -20.75 17.62 -22.38
CA ASP A 413 -20.09 18.84 -21.89
C ASP A 413 -18.56 18.78 -22.10
N GLY A 414 -17.97 17.58 -22.00
CA GLY A 414 -16.57 17.31 -22.35
C GLY A 414 -16.28 17.34 -23.86
N GLY A 415 -17.29 17.57 -24.70
CA GLY A 415 -17.16 17.68 -26.15
C GLY A 415 -17.06 16.33 -26.89
N VAL A 416 -17.56 15.26 -26.28
CA VAL A 416 -17.72 13.94 -26.91
C VAL A 416 -19.05 13.89 -27.66
N SER A 417 -19.03 13.43 -28.92
CA SER A 417 -20.25 13.32 -29.74
C SER A 417 -21.26 12.36 -29.11
N GLU A 418 -22.50 12.81 -28.98
CA GLU A 418 -23.60 11.99 -28.45
C GLU A 418 -23.80 10.69 -29.22
N SER A 419 -23.54 10.70 -30.53
CA SER A 419 -23.62 9.50 -31.39
C SER A 419 -22.65 8.37 -31.01
N LYS A 420 -21.61 8.67 -30.22
CA LYS A 420 -20.65 7.68 -29.73
C LYS A 420 -21.03 7.13 -28.34
N ILE A 421 -22.02 7.72 -27.67
CA ILE A 421 -22.39 7.40 -26.29
C ILE A 421 -23.58 6.45 -26.31
N VAL A 422 -23.43 5.29 -25.66
CA VAL A 422 -24.47 4.28 -25.53
C VAL A 422 -24.72 4.02 -24.05
N SER A 423 -25.93 4.33 -23.60
CA SER A 423 -26.37 4.10 -22.22
C SER A 423 -27.10 2.75 -22.09
N MET A 424 -26.74 1.96 -21.08
CA MET A 424 -27.29 0.63 -20.83
C MET A 424 -27.67 0.46 -19.36
N VAL A 425 -28.83 -0.14 -19.12
CA VAL A 425 -29.26 -0.61 -17.81
C VAL A 425 -29.32 -2.14 -17.85
N GLU A 426 -28.64 -2.80 -16.92
CA GLU A 426 -28.60 -4.25 -16.80
C GLU A 426 -28.97 -4.68 -15.39
N TYR A 427 -29.39 -5.93 -15.22
CA TYR A 427 -29.80 -6.49 -13.94
C TYR A 427 -28.91 -7.66 -13.56
N GLY A 428 -28.51 -7.74 -12.28
CA GLY A 428 -27.76 -8.88 -11.76
C GLY A 428 -26.67 -8.48 -10.76
N SER A 429 -25.71 -9.38 -10.54
CA SER A 429 -24.52 -9.07 -9.75
C SER A 429 -23.64 -8.04 -10.48
N PRO A 430 -23.36 -6.85 -9.91
CA PRO A 430 -22.63 -5.80 -10.60
C PRO A 430 -21.30 -6.24 -11.21
N GLY A 431 -20.46 -6.97 -10.47
CA GLY A 431 -19.17 -7.46 -10.96
C GLY A 431 -19.30 -8.37 -12.18
N GLU A 432 -20.18 -9.37 -12.10
CA GLU A 432 -20.44 -10.32 -13.20
C GLU A 432 -20.99 -9.63 -14.44
N VAL A 433 -21.98 -8.75 -14.25
CA VAL A 433 -22.59 -8.02 -15.36
C VAL A 433 -21.55 -7.15 -16.06
N ILE A 434 -20.77 -6.37 -15.30
CA ILE A 434 -19.69 -5.52 -15.84
C ILE A 434 -18.69 -6.35 -16.65
N LEU A 435 -18.21 -7.47 -16.10
CA LEU A 435 -17.25 -8.36 -16.77
C LEU A 435 -17.84 -8.98 -18.04
N SER A 436 -19.09 -9.43 -17.98
CA SER A 436 -19.78 -10.00 -19.13
C SER A 436 -20.01 -8.97 -20.24
N THR A 437 -20.36 -7.74 -19.88
CA THR A 437 -20.54 -6.62 -20.83
C THR A 437 -19.21 -6.24 -21.46
N ALA A 438 -18.14 -6.11 -20.68
CA ALA A 438 -16.80 -5.83 -21.20
C ALA A 438 -16.36 -6.87 -22.25
N LYS A 439 -16.66 -8.16 -22.00
CA LYS A 439 -16.39 -9.25 -22.94
C LYS A 439 -17.28 -9.19 -24.18
N LYS A 440 -18.61 -9.07 -24.00
CA LYS A 440 -19.58 -9.01 -25.11
C LYS A 440 -19.33 -7.84 -26.05
N LYS A 441 -19.05 -6.66 -25.48
CA LYS A 441 -18.80 -5.41 -26.21
C LYS A 441 -17.36 -5.24 -26.66
N GLN A 442 -16.49 -6.20 -26.33
CA GLN A 442 -15.08 -6.20 -26.72
C GLN A 442 -14.36 -4.91 -26.31
N THR A 443 -14.67 -4.41 -25.12
CA THR A 443 -14.09 -3.20 -24.54
C THR A 443 -12.56 -3.26 -24.50
N ASN A 444 -11.92 -2.10 -24.65
CA ASN A 444 -10.47 -1.92 -24.59
C ASN A 444 -10.03 -1.19 -23.31
N LEU A 445 -10.87 -0.27 -22.83
CA LEU A 445 -10.70 0.41 -21.55
C LEU A 445 -11.97 0.31 -20.70
N LEU A 446 -11.84 -0.18 -19.48
CA LEU A 446 -12.90 -0.14 -18.46
C LEU A 446 -12.48 0.87 -17.39
N VAL A 447 -13.22 1.96 -17.25
CA VAL A 447 -12.97 2.99 -16.22
C VAL A 447 -14.01 2.87 -15.13
N ILE A 448 -13.60 2.56 -13.91
CA ILE A 448 -14.50 2.32 -12.79
C ILE A 448 -14.08 3.16 -11.58
N GLY A 449 -15.07 3.65 -10.82
CA GLY A 449 -14.81 4.27 -9.54
C GLY A 449 -14.15 3.28 -8.58
N ARG A 450 -13.20 3.74 -7.77
CA ARG A 450 -12.53 2.93 -6.74
C ARG A 450 -13.51 2.38 -5.71
N ARG A 451 -14.63 3.08 -5.48
CA ARG A 451 -15.68 2.71 -4.52
C ARG A 451 -17.05 3.02 -5.06
N GLY A 452 -18.04 2.39 -4.44
CA GLY A 452 -19.44 2.72 -4.63
C GLY A 452 -20.08 3.32 -3.38
N ARG A 453 -21.40 3.42 -3.38
CA ARG A 453 -22.20 4.10 -2.34
C ARG A 453 -22.14 3.50 -0.94
N SER A 454 -21.77 2.23 -0.77
CA SER A 454 -21.92 1.49 0.49
C SER A 454 -20.61 1.23 1.24
N ALA A 455 -19.51 1.89 0.88
CA ALA A 455 -18.22 1.68 1.54
C ALA A 455 -18.07 2.61 2.75
N PHE A 456 -18.22 2.07 3.96
CA PHE A 456 -18.10 2.80 5.23
C PHE A 456 -16.67 3.27 5.58
N GLN A 457 -15.66 2.91 4.78
CA GLN A 457 -14.27 3.30 5.00
C GLN A 457 -13.71 3.99 3.74
N GLU A 458 -13.37 5.27 3.87
CA GLU A 458 -12.85 6.14 2.79
C GLU A 458 -11.47 5.74 2.25
N LEU A 459 -10.88 4.65 2.73
CA LEU A 459 -9.49 4.25 2.43
C LEU A 459 -9.36 2.94 1.62
N PHE A 460 -10.38 2.06 1.59
CA PHE A 460 -10.30 0.75 0.91
C PHE A 460 -11.09 0.62 -0.41
N MET A 461 -10.56 -0.11 -1.39
CA MET A 461 -11.27 -0.36 -2.65
C MET A 461 -12.59 -1.13 -2.45
N GLY A 462 -13.62 -0.79 -3.23
CA GLY A 462 -14.93 -1.45 -3.19
C GLY A 462 -14.89 -2.89 -3.71
N SER A 463 -15.88 -3.70 -3.30
CA SER A 463 -15.99 -5.11 -3.70
C SER A 463 -16.07 -5.30 -5.21
N VAL A 464 -16.89 -4.50 -5.90
CA VAL A 464 -17.09 -4.55 -7.36
C VAL A 464 -15.81 -4.17 -8.10
N SER A 465 -15.18 -3.05 -7.73
CA SER A 465 -13.94 -2.60 -8.38
C SER A 465 -12.81 -3.62 -8.19
N ARG A 466 -12.71 -4.24 -7.00
CA ARG A 466 -11.77 -5.33 -6.72
C ARG A 466 -11.98 -6.52 -7.65
N GLU A 467 -13.22 -6.99 -7.75
CA GLU A 467 -13.60 -8.12 -8.58
C GLU A 467 -13.29 -7.85 -10.07
N VAL A 468 -13.64 -6.66 -10.56
CA VAL A 468 -13.37 -6.23 -11.94
C VAL A 468 -11.87 -6.22 -12.23
N VAL A 469 -11.06 -5.63 -11.35
CA VAL A 469 -9.60 -5.55 -11.55
C VAL A 469 -8.95 -6.94 -11.49
N GLN A 470 -9.46 -7.84 -10.65
CA GLN A 470 -9.00 -9.22 -10.56
C GLN A 470 -9.32 -10.03 -11.82
N ARG A 471 -10.52 -9.88 -12.37
CA ARG A 471 -11.03 -10.80 -13.40
C ARG A 471 -10.99 -10.25 -14.82
N CYS A 472 -10.99 -8.93 -15.02
CA CYS A 472 -10.96 -8.33 -16.35
C CYS A 472 -9.52 -8.31 -16.89
N THR A 473 -9.09 -9.30 -17.66
CA THR A 473 -7.71 -9.39 -18.22
C THR A 473 -7.50 -8.70 -19.54
N ASP A 474 -8.54 -8.64 -20.35
CA ASP A 474 -8.38 -8.31 -21.76
C ASP A 474 -8.27 -6.81 -21.96
N ALA A 475 -9.21 -6.06 -21.37
CA ALA A 475 -9.21 -4.61 -21.35
C ALA A 475 -8.25 -4.06 -20.28
N THR A 476 -7.71 -2.87 -20.54
CA THR A 476 -7.08 -2.08 -19.49
C THR A 476 -8.16 -1.62 -18.51
N VAL A 477 -7.89 -1.69 -17.21
CA VAL A 477 -8.80 -1.25 -16.15
C VAL A 477 -8.24 -0.01 -15.48
N GLY A 478 -8.94 1.12 -15.60
CA GLY A 478 -8.67 2.35 -14.86
C GLY A 478 -9.53 2.41 -13.61
N VAL A 479 -8.90 2.44 -12.44
CA VAL A 479 -9.55 2.59 -11.14
C VAL A 479 -9.37 4.03 -10.69
N VAL A 480 -10.46 4.80 -10.70
CA VAL A 480 -10.42 6.25 -10.44
C VAL A 480 -10.78 6.53 -8.99
N SER A 481 -9.92 7.25 -8.30
CA SER A 481 -10.16 7.75 -6.95
C SER A 481 -10.95 9.06 -7.05
N GLY A 482 -11.96 9.26 -6.20
CA GLY A 482 -12.76 10.49 -6.21
C GLY A 482 -11.97 11.71 -5.74
N GLU A 483 -12.45 12.91 -6.07
CA GLU A 483 -11.95 14.16 -5.49
C GLU A 483 -12.03 14.07 -3.95
N LYS A 484 -10.97 14.54 -3.26
CA LYS A 484 -10.99 14.64 -1.80
C LYS A 484 -12.14 15.61 -1.42
N PRO A 485 -13.06 15.22 -0.53
CA PRO A 485 -14.10 16.13 -0.05
C PRO A 485 -13.51 17.34 0.70
#